data_AF-A0A399IPZ1-F1
#
_entry.id   AF-A0A399IPZ1-F1
#
_cell.length_a   1.000
_cell.length_b   1.000
_cell.length_c   1.000
_cell.angle_alpha   90.00
_cell.angle_beta   90.00
_cell.angle_gamma   90.00
#
_symmetry.space_group_name_H-M   'P 1'
#
loop_
_entity.id
_entity.type
_entity.pdbx_description
1 polymer ?
#
loop_
_entity_poly.entity_id
_entity_poly.type
_entity_poly.pdbx_seq_one_letter_code
_entity_poly.pdbx_strand_id
1 'polypeptide(L)'
;MKKIVSILLFFIMINIFISGSTNDPYSGKYKTSDNTILELTSNGRCKVIYNFYKDVFYTYGEYTIEDNEIKITFDKDKRNYLNVESLKGKVKGSSIEFYDYTQYGREWVYSKIE
;
A
#
# COMPACT_ATOMS: atom_id res chain seq x y z
N MET A 1 -38.94 -26.65 -6.48
CA MET A 1 -37.50 -26.87 -6.75
C MET A 1 -36.85 -25.78 -7.61
N LYS A 2 -37.45 -25.35 -8.74
CA LYS A 2 -36.86 -24.30 -9.61
C LYS A 2 -36.59 -22.95 -8.92
N LYS A 3 -37.43 -22.53 -7.96
CA LYS A 3 -37.26 -21.26 -7.22
C LYS A 3 -36.05 -21.24 -6.27
N ILE A 4 -35.67 -22.39 -5.71
CA ILE A 4 -34.56 -22.49 -4.75
C ILE A 4 -33.21 -22.35 -5.48
N VAL A 5 -33.10 -22.94 -6.69
CA VAL A 5 -31.91 -22.85 -7.54
C VAL A 5 -31.64 -21.39 -7.96
N SER A 6 -32.68 -20.61 -8.25
CA SER A 6 -32.54 -19.20 -8.62
C SER A 6 -32.03 -18.32 -7.47
N ILE A 7 -32.43 -18.63 -6.23
CA ILE A 7 -31.97 -17.90 -5.04
C ILE A 7 -30.49 -18.20 -4.78
N LEU A 8 -30.09 -19.47 -4.91
CA LEU A 8 -28.70 -19.88 -4.73
C LEU A 8 -27.75 -19.18 -5.74
N LEU A 9 -28.17 -19.09 -7.00
CA LEU A 9 -27.41 -18.40 -8.06
C LEU A 9 -27.28 -16.89 -7.80
N PHE A 10 -28.30 -16.27 -7.20
CA PHE A 10 -28.26 -14.86 -6.85
C PHE A 10 -27.24 -14.58 -5.72
N PHE A 11 -27.17 -15.44 -4.71
CA PHE A 11 -26.16 -15.35 -3.65
C PHE A 11 -24.72 -15.57 -4.17
N ILE A 12 -24.53 -16.46 -5.15
CA ILE A 12 -23.20 -16.66 -5.77
C ILE A 12 -22.75 -15.40 -6.53
N MET A 13 -23.65 -14.77 -7.28
CA MET A 13 -23.36 -13.51 -7.99
C MET A 13 -23.00 -12.36 -7.02
N ILE A 14 -23.71 -12.24 -5.90
CA ILE A 14 -23.41 -11.21 -4.87
C ILE A 14 -22.01 -11.42 -4.27
N ASN A 15 -21.61 -12.66 -3.96
CA ASN A 15 -20.27 -12.94 -3.42
C ASN A 15 -19.15 -12.58 -4.40
N ILE A 16 -19.37 -12.80 -5.70
CA ILE A 16 -18.41 -12.42 -6.75
C ILE A 16 -18.29 -10.88 -6.83
N PHE A 17 -19.40 -10.15 -6.70
CA PHE A 17 -19.37 -8.68 -6.70
C PHE A 17 -18.67 -8.06 -5.48
N ILE A 18 -18.76 -8.69 -4.30
CA ILE A 18 -18.07 -8.21 -3.09
C ILE A 18 -16.54 -8.33 -3.22
N SER A 19 -16.03 -9.31 -3.99
CA SER A 19 -14.59 -9.45 -4.25
C SER A 19 -14.01 -8.43 -5.24
N GLY A 20 -14.85 -7.65 -5.93
CA GLY A 20 -14.43 -6.74 -7.01
C GLY A 20 -14.25 -5.27 -6.61
N SER A 21 -14.56 -4.91 -5.36
CA SER A 21 -14.44 -3.55 -4.84
C SER A 21 -13.60 -3.58 -3.56
N THR A 22 -12.30 -3.82 -3.71
CA THR A 22 -11.35 -3.48 -2.64
C THR A 22 -11.26 -1.96 -2.57
N ASN A 23 -12.25 -1.32 -1.93
CA ASN A 23 -12.07 0.04 -1.42
C ASN A 23 -11.10 -0.08 -0.24
N ASP A 24 -9.83 -0.34 -0.53
CA ASP A 24 -8.79 -0.28 0.46
C ASP A 24 -8.73 1.19 0.94
N PRO A 25 -9.14 1.49 2.18
CA PRO A 25 -9.19 2.86 2.68
C PRO A 25 -7.80 3.49 2.79
N TYR A 26 -6.75 2.66 2.78
CA TYR A 26 -5.36 3.06 2.82
C TYR A 26 -4.77 3.32 1.44
N SER A 27 -5.46 2.94 0.36
CA SER A 27 -5.04 3.29 -0.99
C SER A 27 -4.98 4.81 -1.17
N GLY A 28 -4.04 5.25 -2.02
CA GLY A 28 -3.78 6.66 -2.29
C GLY A 28 -2.29 6.98 -2.31
N LYS A 29 -2.01 8.29 -2.40
CA LYS A 29 -0.65 8.83 -2.40
C LYS A 29 -0.36 9.46 -1.06
N TYR A 30 0.84 9.22 -0.57
CA TYR A 30 1.38 9.80 0.65
C TYR A 30 2.72 10.43 0.35
N LYS A 31 3.07 11.46 1.10
CA LYS A 31 4.28 12.24 0.88
C LYS A 31 4.98 12.55 2.19
N THR A 32 6.30 12.44 2.18
CA THR A 32 7.19 12.90 3.25
C THR A 32 7.53 14.38 3.09
N SER A 33 8.10 14.98 4.14
CA SER A 33 8.59 16.36 4.10
C SER A 33 9.69 16.61 3.05
N ASP A 34 10.44 15.58 2.67
CA ASP A 34 11.50 15.64 1.64
C ASP A 34 11.02 15.35 0.21
N ASN A 35 9.70 15.26 0.00
CA ASN A 35 9.05 14.96 -1.30
C ASN A 35 9.21 13.52 -1.81
N THR A 36 9.61 12.57 -0.97
CA THR A 36 9.43 11.15 -1.29
C THR A 36 7.95 10.82 -1.30
N ILE A 37 7.49 10.11 -2.33
CA ILE A 37 6.08 9.71 -2.48
C ILE A 37 5.94 8.20 -2.29
N LEU A 38 4.98 7.78 -1.47
CA LEU A 38 4.49 6.41 -1.39
C LEU A 38 3.12 6.36 -2.05
N GLU A 39 2.97 5.50 -3.06
CA GLU A 39 1.69 5.23 -3.71
C GLU A 39 1.25 3.81 -3.34
N LEU A 40 0.08 3.69 -2.70
CA LEU A 40 -0.58 2.43 -2.35
C LEU A 40 -1.79 2.22 -3.25
N THR A 41 -1.86 1.09 -3.94
CA THR A 41 -2.98 0.75 -4.83
C THR A 41 -3.89 -0.28 -4.16
N SER A 42 -5.19 -0.21 -4.46
CA SER A 42 -6.23 -1.06 -3.85
C SER A 42 -6.07 -2.58 -4.04
N ASN A 43 -5.12 -3.02 -4.86
CA ASN A 43 -4.75 -4.42 -5.06
C ASN A 43 -3.53 -4.86 -4.23
N GLY A 44 -3.13 -4.09 -3.20
CA GLY A 44 -2.02 -4.44 -2.31
C GLY A 44 -0.63 -4.20 -2.91
N ARG A 45 -0.52 -3.43 -4.00
CA ARG A 45 0.77 -3.06 -4.61
C ARG A 45 1.20 -1.68 -4.13
N CYS A 46 2.50 -1.46 -4.02
CA CYS A 46 3.04 -0.15 -3.69
C CYS A 46 4.19 0.27 -4.62
N LYS A 47 4.40 1.59 -4.69
CA LYS A 47 5.53 2.21 -5.35
C LYS A 47 6.06 3.37 -4.52
N VAL A 48 7.35 3.36 -4.21
CA VAL A 48 8.07 4.48 -3.60
C VAL A 48 8.78 5.25 -4.70
N ILE A 49 8.56 6.57 -4.74
CA ILE A 49 9.13 7.49 -5.72
C ILE A 49 10.06 8.44 -4.97
N TYR A 50 11.35 8.32 -5.25
CA TYR A 50 12.36 9.25 -4.78
C TYR A 50 12.60 10.30 -5.85
N ASN A 51 12.28 11.55 -5.54
CA ASN A 51 12.58 12.69 -6.40
C ASN A 51 13.77 13.45 -5.82
N PHE A 52 14.96 12.85 -5.92
CA PHE A 52 16.21 13.51 -5.53
C PHE A 52 16.84 14.15 -6.77
N TYR A 53 16.95 15.48 -6.77
CA TYR A 53 17.57 16.28 -7.83
C TYR A 53 16.85 16.22 -9.19
N LYS A 54 17.57 15.90 -10.29
CA LYS A 54 17.06 15.88 -11.67
C LYS A 54 16.53 14.50 -12.09
N ASP A 55 16.74 13.48 -11.28
CA ASP A 55 16.41 12.10 -11.60
C ASP A 55 15.32 11.56 -10.67
N VAL A 56 14.46 10.69 -11.20
CA VAL A 56 13.39 10.05 -10.45
C VAL A 56 13.68 8.56 -10.33
N PHE A 57 13.73 8.07 -9.09
CA PHE A 57 13.98 6.67 -8.80
C PHE A 57 12.73 6.00 -8.24
N TYR A 58 12.49 4.76 -8.67
CA TYR A 58 11.29 4.01 -8.33
C TYR A 58 11.66 2.70 -7.67
N THR A 59 11.03 2.41 -6.53
CA THR A 59 11.08 1.10 -5.89
C THR A 59 9.67 0.54 -5.79
N TYR A 60 9.50 -0.74 -6.14
CA TYR A 60 8.20 -1.39 -6.21
C TYR A 60 8.09 -2.50 -5.17
N GLY A 61 6.88 -2.76 -4.70
CA GLY A 61 6.63 -3.85 -3.76
C GLY A 61 5.15 -4.15 -3.58
N GLU A 62 4.88 -4.93 -2.55
CA GLU A 62 3.55 -5.27 -2.05
C GLU A 62 3.41 -4.78 -0.63
N TYR A 63 2.18 -4.46 -0.23
CA TYR A 63 1.89 -4.06 1.14
C TYR A 63 0.73 -4.85 1.72
N THR A 64 0.78 -5.03 3.04
CA THR A 64 -0.31 -5.56 3.86
C THR A 64 -0.54 -4.64 5.03
N ILE A 65 -1.80 -4.54 5.48
CA ILE A 65 -2.17 -3.78 6.68
C ILE A 65 -3.03 -4.67 7.58
N GLU A 66 -2.55 -4.90 8.80
CA GLU A 66 -3.22 -5.71 9.83
C GLU A 66 -3.09 -4.97 11.16
N ASP A 67 -4.20 -4.77 11.90
CA ASP A 67 -4.22 -4.07 13.19
C ASP A 67 -3.55 -2.67 13.19
N ASN A 68 -3.73 -1.92 12.09
CA ASN A 68 -3.08 -0.63 11.80
C ASN A 68 -1.55 -0.71 11.63
N GLU A 69 -0.95 -1.90 11.66
CA GLU A 69 0.45 -2.09 11.29
C GLU A 69 0.54 -2.32 9.78
N ILE A 70 1.45 -1.62 9.11
CA ILE A 70 1.74 -1.80 7.69
C ILE A 70 3.07 -2.53 7.53
N LYS A 71 3.12 -3.47 6.59
CA LYS A 71 4.36 -4.06 6.10
C LYS A 71 4.43 -3.90 4.59
N ILE A 72 5.55 -3.38 4.10
CA ILE A 72 5.89 -3.36 2.67
C ILE A 72 6.98 -4.39 2.44
N THR A 73 6.83 -5.26 1.44
CA THR A 73 7.87 -6.17 0.97
C THR A 73 8.24 -5.79 -0.45
N PHE A 74 9.52 -5.52 -0.70
CA PHE A 74 9.97 -5.04 -2.02
C PHE A 74 10.22 -6.18 -3.01
N ASP A 75 9.92 -5.91 -4.27
CA ASP A 75 10.12 -6.85 -5.38
C ASP A 75 11.61 -7.19 -5.53
N LYS A 76 11.96 -8.48 -5.44
CA LYS A 76 13.37 -8.95 -5.53
C LYS A 76 13.94 -8.91 -6.95
N ASP A 77 13.08 -8.96 -7.96
CA ASP A 77 13.40 -8.93 -9.38
C ASP A 77 13.55 -7.50 -9.93
N LYS A 78 13.24 -6.48 -9.13
CA LYS A 78 13.33 -5.07 -9.51
C LYS A 78 14.37 -4.33 -8.71
N ARG A 79 14.84 -3.21 -9.26
CA ARG A 79 15.78 -2.35 -8.56
C ARG A 79 15.10 -1.72 -7.34
N ASN A 80 15.76 -1.85 -6.19
CA ASN A 80 15.32 -1.32 -4.92
C ASN A 80 16.31 -0.25 -4.45
N TYR A 81 15.87 1.01 -4.47
CA TYR A 81 16.69 2.15 -4.10
C TYR A 81 16.74 2.42 -2.59
N LEU A 82 15.87 1.76 -1.80
CA LEU A 82 15.92 1.80 -0.34
C LEU A 82 16.99 0.87 0.24
N ASN A 83 17.45 -0.13 -0.53
CA ASN A 83 18.40 -1.16 -0.10
C ASN A 83 17.97 -1.93 1.17
N VAL A 84 16.66 -2.14 1.36
CA VAL A 84 16.10 -2.96 2.44
C VAL A 84 15.07 -3.93 1.86
N GLU A 85 14.92 -5.14 2.40
CA GLU A 85 13.97 -6.12 1.86
C GLU A 85 12.50 -5.75 2.14
N SER A 86 12.26 -5.09 3.27
CA SER A 86 10.93 -4.72 3.72
C SER A 86 10.95 -3.48 4.59
N LEU A 87 9.82 -2.79 4.68
CA LEU A 87 9.55 -1.75 5.67
C LEU A 87 8.41 -2.21 6.57
N LYS A 88 8.48 -1.82 7.85
CA LYS A 88 7.39 -1.96 8.81
C LYS A 88 7.07 -0.62 9.43
N GLY A 89 5.81 -0.41 9.73
CA GLY A 89 5.31 0.84 10.25
C GLY A 89 3.90 0.74 10.76
N LYS A 90 3.31 1.89 11.08
CA LYS A 90 1.93 2.00 11.55
C LYS A 90 1.17 3.12 10.87
N VAL A 91 -0.09 2.83 10.58
CA VAL A 91 -1.07 3.79 10.10
C VAL A 91 -1.61 4.58 11.30
N LYS A 92 -1.53 5.92 11.20
CA LYS A 92 -2.01 6.88 12.19
C LYS A 92 -2.92 7.89 11.48
N GLY A 93 -4.21 7.58 11.39
CA GLY A 93 -5.18 8.39 10.67
C GLY A 93 -4.85 8.51 9.18
N SER A 94 -4.59 9.72 8.69
CA SER A 94 -4.18 9.99 7.31
C SER A 94 -2.66 9.89 7.08
N SER A 95 -1.90 9.34 8.03
CA SER A 95 -0.44 9.22 7.92
C SER A 95 0.04 7.79 8.15
N ILE A 96 1.22 7.48 7.63
CA ILE A 96 1.92 6.21 7.81
C ILE A 96 3.33 6.53 8.33
N GLU A 97 3.72 5.88 9.42
CA GLU A 97 5.03 6.06 10.06
C GLU A 97 5.80 4.74 9.99
N PHE A 98 6.95 4.73 9.30
CA PHE A 98 7.81 3.55 9.22
C PHE A 98 8.89 3.56 10.30
N TYR A 99 9.04 2.44 11.01
CA TYR A 99 10.00 2.24 12.10
C TYR A 99 11.39 1.86 11.57
N ASP A 100 11.41 0.99 10.55
CA ASP A 100 12.62 0.26 10.15
C ASP A 100 13.47 1.02 9.11
N TYR A 101 13.06 2.23 8.71
CA TYR A 101 13.80 3.04 7.73
C TYR A 101 14.47 4.24 8.39
N THR A 102 15.62 4.01 9.01
CA THR A 102 16.44 5.05 9.61
C THR A 102 17.62 5.39 8.70
N GLN A 103 17.41 6.07 7.58
CA GLN A 103 18.48 6.93 7.08
C GLN A 103 18.51 8.18 7.97
N TYR A 104 19.61 8.38 8.72
CA TYR A 104 19.85 9.53 9.60
C TYR A 104 19.04 9.59 10.90
N GLY A 105 18.57 8.46 11.43
CA GLY A 105 17.97 8.39 12.78
C GLY A 105 16.62 9.12 12.93
N ARG A 106 15.88 9.33 11.83
CA ARG A 106 14.53 9.88 11.86
C ARG A 106 13.52 8.83 11.38
N GLU A 107 12.39 8.73 12.07
CA GLU A 107 11.20 8.01 11.62
C GLU A 107 10.66 8.67 10.35
N TRP A 108 10.23 7.87 9.37
CA TRP A 108 9.71 8.37 8.11
C TRP A 108 8.19 8.44 8.17
N VAL A 109 7.68 9.67 8.34
CA VAL A 109 6.24 9.96 8.33
C VAL A 109 5.81 10.38 6.92
N TYR A 110 4.90 9.61 6.36
CA TYR A 110 4.23 9.85 5.10
C TYR A 110 2.79 10.32 5.36
N SER A 111 2.44 11.53 4.93
CA SER A 111 1.08 12.06 5.07
C SER A 111 0.31 11.96 3.76
N LYS A 112 -0.97 11.57 3.83
CA LYS A 112 -1.83 11.41 2.64
C LYS A 112 -1.99 12.75 1.92
N ILE A 113 -1.89 12.71 0.60
CA ILE A 113 -2.13 13.84 -0.28
C ILE A 113 -3.61 13.72 -0.71
N GLU A 114 -4.38 14.79 -0.47
CA GLU A 114 -5.79 14.89 -0.90
C GLU A 114 -5.95 14.84 -2.43
#